data_AF-A0A3S0CG86-F1
#
_entry.id   AF-A0A3S0CG86-F1
#
_cell.length_a   1.000
_cell.length_b   1.000
_cell.length_c   1.000
_cell.angle_alpha   90.00
_cell.angle_beta   90.00
_cell.angle_gamma   90.00
#
_symmetry.space_group_name_H-M   'P 1'
#
loop_
_entity.id
_entity.type
_entity.pdbx_description
1 polymer ?
#
loop_
_entity_poly.entity_id
_entity_poly.type
_entity_poly.pdbx_seq_one_letter_code
_entity_poly.pdbx_strand_id
1 'polypeptide(L)'
;MFVKTRRKLVAVLAASVLACGGISAAASAALAAPEPVVVRAQSVPVTGSMDWGLKSSWRDYLARPFVGGQTSASGGASVNADGTYHFPVASGQSFDPDNAGTLALSGAIHSTGHEGVLDITFSNPVISYIPNGTSTLQMTVSSKDQATGEMQNYGQVNFATLSGSSVVTNALTSTINFSTVTLTDAGAAGFGGFYSAGTSLDPITVTVTGSAVPTEEPTTAEPSAEPTVEPSTEPSEEPTVTPTTDPSEEPTTNPSEEPTTAPTTAEPTTNPGTTSPSSSPSASTSTPKNTGGTGTTPTTNSPQSATSGSAARQCTVDPTKKRVTSGTLSWALRSSFTTYIRGSIAKGNWTTASGANWGGSQFNFTARGGLFDTSSNSGTVYYSGAVHFTGHNGLLDMMIANPELQINGQTGTLYLNVSSSDTSGNKTDYGKVAFASVRFSSVNVSGTSLSFLTSSVTLTESGAKAFAGFYSAGEALDTFSGSAALTNATACDPHTGELVTYDAFGNEVSRSASGESAFSLARTGADVTTAVALALVSLALGAAVLVARRRALI
;
A
#
# COMPACT_ATOMS: atom_id res chain seq x y z
N MET A 1 -6.29 -45.78 -5.89
CA MET A 1 -7.62 -45.33 -6.35
C MET A 1 -7.40 -44.09 -7.21
N PHE A 2 -7.93 -44.12 -8.44
CA PHE A 2 -7.92 -43.18 -9.57
C PHE A 2 -7.87 -41.67 -9.25
N VAL A 3 -7.43 -40.72 -10.10
CA VAL A 3 -6.71 -40.65 -11.39
C VAL A 3 -6.27 -39.17 -11.57
N LYS A 4 -5.08 -38.94 -12.13
CA LYS A 4 -4.62 -37.63 -12.64
C LYS A 4 -5.24 -37.35 -14.01
N THR A 5 -5.98 -36.26 -14.17
CA THR A 5 -6.57 -35.86 -15.46
C THR A 5 -5.57 -35.01 -16.26
N ARG A 6 -4.99 -35.60 -17.32
CA ARG A 6 -4.29 -34.86 -18.39
C ARG A 6 -5.29 -34.56 -19.51
N ARG A 7 -5.50 -33.29 -19.86
CA ARG A 7 -6.23 -32.90 -21.09
C ARG A 7 -5.29 -33.06 -22.29
N LYS A 8 -5.69 -33.88 -23.26
CA LYS A 8 -5.04 -34.03 -24.57
C LYS A 8 -5.67 -33.03 -25.55
N LEU A 9 -4.84 -32.27 -26.24
CA LEU A 9 -5.23 -31.56 -27.47
C LEU A 9 -5.51 -32.58 -28.57
N VAL A 10 -6.59 -32.37 -29.33
CA VAL A 10 -6.89 -33.07 -30.58
C VAL A 10 -6.65 -32.10 -31.72
N ALA A 11 -5.66 -32.40 -32.56
CA ALA A 11 -5.44 -31.76 -33.85
C ALA A 11 -6.25 -32.53 -34.91
N VAL A 12 -7.07 -31.82 -35.67
CA VAL A 12 -7.79 -32.37 -36.83
C VAL A 12 -7.00 -32.00 -38.08
N LEU A 13 -6.41 -33.01 -38.71
CA LEU A 13 -5.84 -32.98 -40.06
C LEU A 13 -6.97 -33.28 -41.05
N ALA A 14 -7.24 -32.36 -41.98
CA ALA A 14 -8.03 -32.64 -43.17
C ALA A 14 -7.08 -32.54 -44.38
N ALA A 15 -6.80 -33.70 -44.98
CA ALA A 15 -6.14 -33.82 -46.27
C ALA A 15 -7.21 -33.84 -47.38
N SER A 16 -6.95 -33.14 -48.47
CA SER A 16 -7.68 -33.30 -49.73
C SER A 16 -6.69 -33.11 -50.87
N VAL A 17 -6.44 -34.20 -51.60
CA VAL A 17 -5.65 -34.28 -52.83
C VAL A 17 -6.62 -34.50 -53.98
N LEU A 18 -6.51 -33.71 -55.05
CA LEU A 18 -6.72 -34.07 -56.47
C LEU A 18 -6.38 -32.80 -57.29
N ALA A 19 -5.25 -32.70 -57.99
CA ALA A 19 -4.84 -33.31 -59.26
C ALA A 19 -5.08 -32.38 -60.49
N CYS A 20 -3.94 -31.87 -60.99
CA CYS A 20 -3.54 -31.53 -62.37
C CYS A 20 -4.39 -30.61 -63.27
N GLY A 21 -3.81 -29.46 -63.59
CA GLY A 21 -4.01 -28.72 -64.84
C GLY A 21 -2.79 -27.85 -65.12
N GLY A 22 -1.88 -28.33 -65.97
CA GLY A 22 -0.67 -27.60 -66.36
C GLY A 22 -1.00 -26.51 -67.38
N ILE A 23 -0.55 -25.29 -67.10
CA ILE A 23 -0.35 -24.23 -68.10
C ILE A 23 1.01 -23.61 -67.79
N SER A 24 1.91 -23.71 -68.76
CA SER A 24 3.22 -23.06 -68.77
C SER A 24 3.02 -21.54 -68.89
N ALA A 25 3.43 -20.78 -67.88
CA ALA A 25 3.61 -19.34 -67.98
C ALA A 25 5.07 -19.02 -67.68
N ALA A 26 5.74 -18.41 -68.66
CA ALA A 26 7.13 -18.01 -68.59
C ALA A 26 7.39 -17.10 -67.38
N ALA A 27 8.44 -17.40 -66.63
CA ALA A 27 8.96 -16.53 -65.59
C ALA A 27 9.61 -15.30 -66.26
N SER A 28 8.89 -14.19 -66.32
CA SER A 28 9.52 -12.88 -66.44
C SER A 28 10.07 -12.52 -65.06
N ALA A 29 11.38 -12.54 -64.91
CA ALA A 29 12.06 -11.90 -63.79
C ALA A 29 11.81 -10.39 -63.89
N ALA A 30 10.71 -9.92 -63.30
CA ALA A 30 10.56 -8.51 -62.99
C ALA A 30 11.59 -8.19 -61.92
N LEU A 31 12.60 -7.40 -62.29
CA LEU A 31 13.44 -6.70 -61.33
C LEU A 31 12.48 -5.91 -60.44
N ALA A 32 12.34 -6.29 -59.17
CA ALA A 32 11.59 -5.51 -58.21
C ALA A 32 12.23 -4.12 -58.20
N ALA A 33 11.48 -3.09 -58.61
CA ALA A 33 11.88 -1.71 -58.39
C ALA A 33 12.20 -1.56 -56.89
N PRO A 34 13.30 -0.90 -56.52
CA PRO A 34 13.57 -0.65 -55.11
C PRO A 34 12.34 0.05 -54.53
N GLU A 35 11.83 -0.47 -53.41
CA GLU A 35 10.78 0.24 -52.67
C GLU A 35 11.27 1.67 -52.41
N PRO A 36 10.45 2.70 -52.62
CA PRO A 36 10.86 4.07 -52.39
C PRO A 36 11.30 4.19 -50.93
N VAL A 37 12.57 4.53 -50.73
CA VAL A 37 13.10 4.88 -49.42
C VAL A 37 12.38 6.15 -48.98
N VAL A 38 11.34 6.00 -48.16
CA VAL A 38 10.62 7.14 -47.58
C VAL A 38 11.50 7.76 -46.51
N VAL A 39 12.30 8.74 -46.92
CA VAL A 39 13.03 9.60 -45.97
C VAL A 39 12.00 10.52 -45.32
N ARG A 40 11.72 10.34 -44.01
CA ARG A 40 10.93 11.32 -43.24
C ARG A 40 11.71 12.63 -43.20
N ALA A 41 11.21 13.66 -43.88
CA ALA A 41 11.74 15.01 -43.71
C ALA A 41 11.38 15.51 -42.29
N GLN A 42 12.40 15.80 -41.48
CA GLN A 42 12.29 16.25 -40.08
C GLN A 42 11.59 17.62 -39.89
N SER A 43 11.13 18.26 -40.97
CA SER A 43 10.46 19.56 -40.97
C SER A 43 8.95 19.49 -41.25
N VAL A 44 8.38 18.29 -41.42
CA VAL A 44 6.96 18.13 -41.76
C VAL A 44 6.12 18.03 -40.48
N PRO A 45 5.05 18.84 -40.34
CA PRO A 45 4.16 18.73 -39.22
C PRO A 45 3.57 17.33 -39.10
N VAL A 46 3.55 16.78 -37.89
CA VAL A 46 2.93 15.51 -37.56
C VAL A 46 1.53 15.73 -36.96
N THR A 47 0.67 14.73 -37.11
CA THR A 47 -0.61 14.62 -36.41
C THR A 47 -0.62 13.37 -35.53
N GLY A 48 -1.59 13.23 -34.63
CA GLY A 48 -1.67 12.04 -33.78
C GLY A 48 -2.27 12.33 -32.42
N SER A 49 -2.03 11.43 -31.47
CA SER A 49 -2.57 11.51 -30.12
C SER A 49 -1.76 10.72 -29.10
N MET A 50 -2.02 11.00 -27.82
CA MET A 50 -1.69 10.15 -26.68
C MET A 50 -2.98 9.68 -26.02
N ASP A 51 -3.10 8.37 -25.82
CA ASP A 51 -4.16 7.76 -25.01
C ASP A 51 -3.56 7.26 -23.70
N TRP A 52 -4.16 7.69 -22.60
CA TRP A 52 -3.64 7.39 -21.26
C TRP A 52 -4.72 7.33 -20.20
N GLY A 53 -4.68 6.29 -19.38
CA GLY A 53 -5.63 6.12 -18.28
C GLY A 53 -5.34 6.95 -17.04
N LEU A 54 -4.15 7.57 -16.92
CA LEU A 54 -3.60 8.12 -15.67
C LEU A 54 -3.39 7.02 -14.61
N LYS A 55 -4.48 6.50 -14.03
CA LYS A 55 -4.49 5.31 -13.17
C LYS A 55 -5.88 4.69 -13.10
N SER A 56 -6.00 3.38 -13.30
CA SER A 56 -7.29 2.66 -13.17
C SER A 56 -8.01 2.94 -11.85
N SER A 57 -7.32 2.80 -10.72
CA SER A 57 -7.90 3.04 -9.39
C SER A 57 -8.40 4.48 -9.18
N TRP A 58 -7.84 5.46 -9.89
CA TRP A 58 -8.31 6.85 -9.85
C TRP A 58 -9.64 6.99 -10.56
N ARG A 59 -9.75 6.42 -11.77
CA ARG A 59 -10.99 6.42 -12.55
C ARG A 59 -12.09 5.64 -11.83
N ASP A 60 -11.76 4.48 -11.29
CA ASP A 60 -12.68 3.67 -10.49
C ASP A 60 -13.16 4.44 -9.25
N TYR A 61 -12.29 5.19 -8.60
CA TYR A 61 -12.64 6.03 -7.45
C TYR A 61 -13.62 7.13 -7.83
N LEU A 62 -13.35 7.90 -8.88
CA LEU A 62 -14.25 8.96 -9.36
C LEU A 62 -15.63 8.40 -9.76
N ALA A 63 -15.67 7.18 -10.30
CA ALA A 63 -16.92 6.52 -10.68
C ALA A 63 -17.77 6.05 -9.48
N ARG A 64 -17.25 6.05 -8.25
CA ARG A 64 -18.02 5.59 -7.07
C ARG A 64 -19.13 6.60 -6.73
N PRO A 65 -20.38 6.16 -6.51
CA PRO A 65 -21.51 7.07 -6.28
C PRO A 65 -21.31 8.10 -5.17
N PHE A 66 -20.73 7.71 -4.03
CA PHE A 66 -20.49 8.62 -2.89
C PHE A 66 -19.41 9.68 -3.17
N VAL A 67 -18.57 9.48 -4.18
CA VAL A 67 -17.61 10.52 -4.61
C VAL A 67 -18.33 11.61 -5.38
N GLY A 68 -19.46 11.32 -6.02
CA GLY A 68 -20.11 12.28 -6.91
C GLY A 68 -19.15 12.79 -7.98
N GLY A 69 -18.24 11.92 -8.44
CA GLY A 69 -17.14 12.32 -9.31
C GLY A 69 -17.64 12.80 -10.66
N GLN A 70 -17.05 13.86 -11.18
CA GLN A 70 -17.29 14.37 -12.52
C GLN A 70 -15.96 14.55 -13.22
N THR A 71 -15.89 14.17 -14.50
CA THR A 71 -14.72 14.41 -15.34
C THR A 71 -15.18 15.10 -16.61
N SER A 72 -14.50 16.19 -16.96
CA SER A 72 -14.72 16.93 -18.19
C SER A 72 -13.40 17.11 -18.94
N ALA A 73 -13.48 17.18 -20.27
CA ALA A 73 -12.34 17.40 -21.14
C ALA A 73 -12.51 18.70 -21.92
N SER A 74 -11.41 19.39 -22.20
CA SER A 74 -11.41 20.64 -22.95
C SER A 74 -10.11 20.83 -23.75
N GLY A 75 -10.03 21.87 -24.57
CA GLY A 75 -8.83 22.21 -25.36
C GLY A 75 -8.41 21.14 -26.38
N GLY A 76 -9.37 20.33 -26.86
CA GLY A 76 -9.15 19.24 -27.81
C GLY A 76 -9.00 17.86 -27.17
N ALA A 77 -8.81 17.77 -25.85
CA ALA A 77 -8.84 16.49 -25.16
C ALA A 77 -10.26 15.92 -25.11
N SER A 78 -10.37 14.60 -24.98
CA SER A 78 -11.63 13.88 -24.79
C SER A 78 -11.49 12.70 -23.83
N VAL A 79 -12.62 12.14 -23.40
CA VAL A 79 -12.67 10.90 -22.60
C VAL A 79 -13.12 9.78 -23.52
N ASN A 80 -12.33 8.72 -23.60
CA ASN A 80 -12.60 7.52 -24.39
C ASN A 80 -13.74 6.71 -23.78
N ALA A 81 -14.31 5.78 -24.56
CA ALA A 81 -15.41 4.93 -24.11
C ALA A 81 -15.06 4.02 -22.91
N ASP A 82 -13.77 3.69 -22.74
CA ASP A 82 -13.24 2.93 -21.60
C ASP A 82 -12.84 3.80 -20.40
N GLY A 83 -13.12 5.11 -20.48
CA GLY A 83 -12.80 6.11 -19.46
C GLY A 83 -11.36 6.63 -19.52
N THR A 84 -10.49 6.12 -20.39
CA THR A 84 -9.15 6.69 -20.57
C THR A 84 -9.21 8.07 -21.23
N TYR A 85 -8.11 8.82 -21.16
CA TYR A 85 -8.06 10.18 -21.68
C TYR A 85 -7.30 10.24 -23.00
N HIS A 86 -7.86 10.97 -23.94
CA HIS A 86 -7.28 11.20 -25.26
C HIS A 86 -6.78 12.64 -25.36
N PHE A 87 -5.50 12.81 -25.71
CA PHE A 87 -4.87 14.11 -25.93
C PHE A 87 -4.35 14.17 -27.37
N PRO A 88 -4.84 15.07 -28.23
CA PRO A 88 -4.30 15.23 -29.58
C PRO A 88 -2.90 15.85 -29.55
N VAL A 89 -2.06 15.48 -30.52
CA VAL A 89 -0.79 16.18 -30.78
C VAL A 89 -1.07 17.65 -31.09
N ALA A 90 -0.30 18.55 -30.48
CA ALA A 90 -0.48 19.98 -30.70
C ALA A 90 -0.18 20.36 -32.16
N SER A 91 -0.86 21.38 -32.67
CA SER A 91 -0.66 21.84 -34.04
C SER A 91 0.78 22.30 -34.30
N GLY A 92 1.34 21.94 -35.45
CA GLY A 92 2.66 22.41 -35.89
C GLY A 92 3.85 21.70 -35.24
N GLN A 93 3.62 20.61 -34.49
CA GLN A 93 4.70 19.78 -33.98
C GLN A 93 5.41 19.04 -35.12
N SER A 94 6.73 18.92 -35.04
CA SER A 94 7.51 17.94 -35.79
C SER A 94 8.10 16.95 -34.80
N PHE A 95 8.04 15.65 -35.12
CA PHE A 95 8.53 14.62 -34.22
C PHE A 95 8.99 13.38 -35.00
N ASP A 96 10.17 12.90 -34.64
CA ASP A 96 10.80 11.71 -35.21
C ASP A 96 10.93 10.64 -34.11
N PRO A 97 10.18 9.53 -34.17
CA PRO A 97 10.17 8.50 -33.13
C PRO A 97 11.47 7.68 -33.07
N ASP A 98 12.36 7.83 -34.04
CA ASP A 98 13.66 7.15 -34.06
C ASP A 98 14.75 7.95 -33.32
N ASN A 99 14.49 9.23 -33.03
CA ASN A 99 15.43 10.14 -32.39
C ASN A 99 14.88 10.73 -31.08
N ALA A 100 15.78 11.22 -30.23
CA ALA A 100 15.36 11.98 -29.06
C ALA A 100 14.70 13.30 -29.50
N GLY A 101 13.63 13.69 -28.83
CA GLY A 101 12.85 14.86 -29.22
C GLY A 101 11.74 15.19 -28.24
N THR A 102 11.04 16.28 -28.51
CA THR A 102 9.91 16.73 -27.68
C THR A 102 8.62 16.66 -28.49
N LEU A 103 7.57 16.11 -27.90
CA LEU A 103 6.23 16.07 -28.47
C LEU A 103 5.25 16.76 -27.52
N ALA A 104 4.75 17.93 -27.92
CA ALA A 104 3.69 18.61 -27.19
C ALA A 104 2.30 18.12 -27.64
N LEU A 105 1.42 17.94 -26.67
CA LEU A 105 0.02 17.58 -26.84
C LEU A 105 -0.87 18.69 -26.31
N SER A 106 -2.11 18.74 -26.80
CA SER A 106 -3.10 19.75 -26.42
C SER A 106 -4.20 19.17 -25.55
N GLY A 107 -4.85 20.05 -24.81
CA GLY A 107 -6.08 19.76 -24.07
C GLY A 107 -5.88 19.57 -22.57
N ALA A 108 -7.01 19.44 -21.89
CA ALA A 108 -7.09 19.37 -20.44
C ALA A 108 -8.16 18.37 -20.00
N ILE A 109 -7.88 17.69 -18.89
CA ILE A 109 -8.82 16.85 -18.15
C ILE A 109 -9.02 17.48 -16.78
N HIS A 110 -10.26 17.88 -16.49
CA HIS A 110 -10.69 18.42 -15.20
C HIS A 110 -11.56 17.39 -14.50
N SER A 111 -11.21 17.04 -13.27
CA SER A 111 -11.96 16.10 -12.44
C SER A 111 -12.32 16.72 -11.11
N THR A 112 -13.57 16.54 -10.69
CA THR A 112 -14.08 16.94 -9.38
C THR A 112 -14.70 15.77 -8.65
N GLY A 113 -14.83 15.88 -7.32
CA GLY A 113 -15.46 14.90 -6.46
C GLY A 113 -15.64 15.43 -5.03
N HIS A 114 -16.40 14.70 -4.21
CA HIS A 114 -16.76 15.05 -2.83
C HIS A 114 -17.30 16.48 -2.72
N GLU A 115 -18.29 16.81 -3.55
CA GLU A 115 -18.89 18.16 -3.61
C GLU A 115 -17.84 19.26 -3.85
N GLY A 116 -16.83 18.98 -4.69
CA GLY A 116 -15.78 19.93 -5.07
C GLY A 116 -14.62 20.06 -4.07
N VAL A 117 -14.53 19.16 -3.09
CA VAL A 117 -13.33 19.03 -2.23
C VAL A 117 -12.17 18.44 -3.03
N LEU A 118 -12.45 17.44 -3.87
CA LEU A 118 -11.54 17.02 -4.92
C LEU A 118 -11.81 17.93 -6.13
N ASP A 119 -10.78 18.64 -6.58
CA ASP A 119 -10.79 19.44 -7.79
C ASP A 119 -9.37 19.45 -8.36
N ILE A 120 -9.18 18.85 -9.53
CA ILE A 120 -7.87 18.72 -10.17
C ILE A 120 -7.98 18.84 -11.68
N THR A 121 -7.06 19.60 -12.28
CA THR A 121 -6.90 19.76 -13.72
C THR A 121 -5.50 19.37 -14.14
N PHE A 122 -5.40 18.47 -15.12
CA PHE A 122 -4.17 18.16 -15.83
C PHE A 122 -4.30 18.67 -17.26
N SER A 123 -3.30 19.40 -17.76
CA SER A 123 -3.36 19.97 -19.12
C SER A 123 -2.01 20.04 -19.80
N ASN A 124 -2.05 20.19 -21.13
CA ASN A 124 -0.91 20.42 -22.02
C ASN A 124 0.25 19.44 -21.77
N PRO A 125 0.04 18.13 -22.01
CA PRO A 125 1.08 17.14 -21.83
C PRO A 125 2.25 17.40 -22.79
N VAL A 126 3.48 17.24 -22.31
CA VAL A 126 4.70 17.34 -23.13
C VAL A 126 5.60 16.15 -22.83
N ILE A 127 5.90 15.35 -23.85
CA ILE A 127 6.82 14.22 -23.72
C ILE A 127 8.20 14.66 -24.19
N SER A 128 9.20 14.62 -23.31
CA SER A 128 10.61 14.66 -23.70
C SER A 128 11.08 13.23 -23.88
N TYR A 129 11.04 12.77 -25.13
CA TYR A 129 11.27 11.40 -25.54
C TYR A 129 12.76 11.11 -25.72
N ILE A 130 13.18 9.97 -25.15
CA ILE A 130 14.52 9.40 -25.30
C ILE A 130 14.34 7.92 -25.72
N PRO A 131 14.63 7.56 -26.98
CA PRO A 131 14.56 6.18 -27.45
C PRO A 131 15.40 5.24 -26.57
N ASN A 132 14.83 4.10 -26.17
CA ASN A 132 15.48 3.10 -25.32
C ASN A 132 16.03 3.62 -23.97
N GLY A 133 15.64 4.83 -23.56
CA GLY A 133 16.05 5.47 -22.32
C GLY A 133 14.85 5.83 -21.43
N THR A 134 15.11 6.67 -20.43
CA THR A 134 14.07 7.22 -19.57
C THR A 134 13.59 8.55 -20.15
N SER A 135 12.37 8.56 -20.67
CA SER A 135 11.69 9.77 -21.11
C SER A 135 10.96 10.45 -19.94
N THR A 136 10.56 11.71 -20.11
CA THR A 136 9.74 12.41 -19.11
C THR A 136 8.42 12.88 -19.70
N LEU A 137 7.36 12.80 -18.90
CA LEU A 137 6.07 13.43 -19.16
C LEU A 137 5.95 14.66 -18.27
N GLN A 138 5.86 15.83 -18.89
CA GLN A 138 5.52 17.08 -18.23
C GLN A 138 4.05 17.40 -18.43
N MET A 139 3.41 17.98 -17.41
CA MET A 139 2.02 18.44 -17.50
C MET A 139 1.85 19.72 -16.70
N THR A 140 0.96 20.59 -17.16
CA THR A 140 0.47 21.70 -16.34
C THR A 140 -0.60 21.20 -15.38
N VAL A 141 -0.39 21.41 -14.08
CA VAL A 141 -1.28 20.87 -13.04
C VAL A 141 -1.80 21.96 -12.12
N SER A 142 -3.10 21.91 -11.85
CA SER A 142 -3.77 22.71 -10.82
C SER A 142 -4.64 21.79 -9.99
N SER A 143 -4.50 21.81 -8.67
CA SER A 143 -5.31 20.98 -7.78
C SER A 143 -5.64 21.67 -6.48
N LYS A 144 -6.78 21.33 -5.90
CA LYS A 144 -7.15 21.79 -4.56
C LYS A 144 -6.32 21.08 -3.50
N ASP A 145 -5.68 21.85 -2.61
CA ASP A 145 -4.97 21.29 -1.46
C ASP A 145 -5.97 20.68 -0.47
N GLN A 146 -5.70 19.46 0.00
CA GLN A 146 -6.64 18.72 0.86
C GLN A 146 -6.74 19.30 2.28
N ALA A 147 -5.70 19.99 2.75
CA ALA A 147 -5.65 20.56 4.09
C ALA A 147 -6.28 21.96 4.13
N THR A 148 -5.97 22.82 3.16
CA THR A 148 -6.48 24.20 3.13
C THR A 148 -7.78 24.34 2.35
N GLY A 149 -8.03 23.47 1.37
CA GLY A 149 -9.13 23.62 0.44
C GLY A 149 -8.93 24.73 -0.58
N GLU A 150 -7.71 25.26 -0.73
CA GLU A 150 -7.41 26.28 -1.73
C GLU A 150 -6.90 25.65 -3.03
N MET A 151 -7.23 26.27 -4.17
CA MET A 151 -6.67 25.85 -5.46
C MET A 151 -5.20 26.25 -5.55
N GLN A 152 -4.33 25.27 -5.76
CA GLN A 152 -2.92 25.48 -6.01
C GLN A 152 -2.60 25.23 -7.49
N ASN A 153 -1.95 26.21 -8.12
CA ASN A 153 -1.42 26.07 -9.47
C ASN A 153 0.07 25.73 -9.41
N TYR A 154 0.45 24.55 -9.89
CA TYR A 154 1.84 24.08 -9.87
C TYR A 154 2.60 24.46 -11.14
N GLY A 155 1.92 25.04 -12.13
CA GLY A 155 2.49 25.25 -13.45
C GLY A 155 2.82 23.92 -14.14
N GLN A 156 3.75 23.97 -15.09
CA GLN A 156 4.26 22.77 -15.76
C GLN A 156 5.27 22.06 -14.86
N VAL A 157 4.98 20.80 -14.53
CA VAL A 157 5.83 19.95 -13.68
C VAL A 157 6.28 18.71 -14.43
N ASN A 158 7.45 18.18 -14.08
CA ASN A 158 7.88 16.83 -14.46
C ASN A 158 6.94 15.83 -13.77
N PHE A 159 5.84 15.46 -14.41
CA PHE A 159 4.75 14.71 -13.81
C PHE A 159 5.11 13.23 -13.60
N ALA A 160 5.67 12.59 -14.64
CA ALA A 160 6.05 11.18 -14.59
C ALA A 160 7.33 10.89 -15.38
N THR A 161 8.02 9.81 -15.00
CA THR A 161 9.06 9.18 -15.82
C THR A 161 8.48 8.05 -16.64
N LEU A 162 8.91 7.91 -17.89
CA LEU A 162 8.44 6.90 -18.83
C LEU A 162 9.62 6.01 -19.25
N SER A 163 9.43 4.70 -19.21
CA SER A 163 10.44 3.74 -19.68
C SER A 163 9.79 2.49 -20.28
N GLY A 164 10.62 1.61 -20.86
CA GLY A 164 10.15 0.45 -21.61
C GLY A 164 9.44 0.86 -22.89
N SER A 165 10.01 1.85 -23.61
CA SER A 165 9.46 2.28 -24.89
C SER A 165 9.62 1.19 -25.95
N SER A 166 8.55 0.97 -26.72
CA SER A 166 8.58 0.15 -27.93
C SER A 166 7.90 0.90 -29.07
N VAL A 167 8.54 0.94 -30.24
CA VAL A 167 8.04 1.65 -31.43
C VAL A 167 7.64 0.64 -32.50
N VAL A 168 6.44 0.78 -33.04
CA VAL A 168 5.97 0.06 -34.22
C VAL A 168 5.60 1.08 -35.28
N THR A 169 6.24 1.01 -36.44
CA THR A 169 5.97 1.91 -37.57
C THR A 169 5.30 1.15 -38.70
N ASN A 170 4.19 1.67 -39.22
CA ASN A 170 3.50 1.20 -40.40
C ASN A 170 3.24 2.39 -41.33
N ALA A 171 3.89 2.39 -42.49
CA ALA A 171 3.92 3.52 -43.41
C ALA A 171 4.30 4.83 -42.69
N LEU A 172 3.42 5.83 -42.71
CA LEU A 172 3.66 7.14 -42.09
C LEU A 172 3.24 7.21 -40.61
N THR A 173 2.67 6.15 -40.06
CA THR A 173 2.19 6.12 -38.68
C THR A 173 3.12 5.31 -37.80
N SER A 174 3.54 5.91 -36.69
CA SER A 174 4.35 5.27 -35.66
C SER A 174 3.58 5.26 -34.35
N THR A 175 3.55 4.11 -33.69
CA THR A 175 2.96 3.92 -32.38
C THR A 175 4.07 3.64 -31.37
N ILE A 176 4.15 4.48 -30.33
CA ILE A 176 5.08 4.35 -29.21
C ILE A 176 4.29 3.89 -27.99
N ASN A 177 4.66 2.75 -27.43
CA ASN A 177 4.10 2.27 -26.16
C ASN A 177 5.14 2.44 -25.06
N PHE A 178 4.75 3.01 -23.92
CA PHE A 178 5.55 3.04 -22.70
C PHE A 178 4.93 2.09 -21.68
N SER A 179 5.59 0.96 -21.42
CA SER A 179 5.07 -0.05 -20.49
C SER A 179 5.16 0.38 -19.02
N THR A 180 6.06 1.29 -18.70
CA THR A 180 6.34 1.72 -17.32
C THR A 180 6.20 3.23 -17.22
N VAL A 181 5.25 3.67 -16.39
CA VAL A 181 4.99 5.07 -16.10
C VAL A 181 5.04 5.25 -14.58
N THR A 182 5.93 6.10 -14.08
CA THR A 182 6.17 6.26 -12.64
C THR A 182 6.01 7.71 -12.23
N LEU A 183 5.16 7.96 -11.24
CA LEU A 183 4.90 9.31 -10.71
C LEU A 183 6.15 9.87 -10.03
N THR A 184 6.52 11.11 -10.34
CA THR A 184 7.64 11.80 -9.67
C THR A 184 7.19 12.47 -8.36
N ASP A 185 8.13 13.06 -7.61
CA ASP A 185 7.80 13.92 -6.46
C ASP A 185 6.95 15.13 -6.86
N ALA A 186 7.29 15.80 -7.95
CA ALA A 186 6.55 16.96 -8.44
C ALA A 186 5.15 16.57 -8.96
N GLY A 187 5.05 15.42 -9.62
CA GLY A 187 3.77 14.83 -10.03
C GLY A 187 2.89 14.48 -8.84
N ALA A 188 3.46 13.86 -7.79
CA ALA A 188 2.74 13.53 -6.56
C ALA A 188 2.22 14.77 -5.83
N ALA A 189 3.02 15.84 -5.76
CA ALA A 189 2.59 17.13 -5.23
C ALA A 189 1.44 17.73 -6.07
N GLY A 190 1.58 17.76 -7.40
CA GLY A 190 0.53 18.24 -8.31
C GLY A 190 -0.75 17.39 -8.27
N PHE A 191 -0.64 16.10 -7.94
CA PHE A 191 -1.78 15.22 -7.71
C PHE A 191 -2.43 15.45 -6.34
N GLY A 192 -2.27 16.61 -5.71
CA GLY A 192 -2.85 16.93 -4.40
C GLY A 192 -2.52 15.93 -3.28
N GLY A 193 -1.42 15.19 -3.39
CA GLY A 193 -1.01 14.17 -2.43
C GLY A 193 -1.84 12.88 -2.43
N PHE A 194 -2.71 12.64 -3.43
CA PHE A 194 -3.50 11.40 -3.53
C PHE A 194 -2.64 10.16 -3.79
N TYR A 195 -1.47 10.33 -4.42
CA TYR A 195 -0.50 9.27 -4.70
C TYR A 195 0.90 9.73 -4.32
N SER A 196 1.71 8.82 -3.78
CA SER A 196 3.12 9.10 -3.45
C SER A 196 4.02 9.00 -4.69
N ALA A 197 5.16 9.67 -4.66
CA ALA A 197 6.22 9.45 -5.64
C ALA A 197 6.61 7.97 -5.73
N GLY A 198 7.01 7.54 -6.92
CA GLY A 198 7.27 6.12 -7.20
C GLY A 198 6.01 5.29 -7.48
N THR A 199 4.81 5.86 -7.33
CA THR A 199 3.56 5.17 -7.69
C THR A 199 3.56 4.84 -9.18
N SER A 200 3.32 3.57 -9.51
CA SER A 200 3.10 3.14 -10.88
C SER A 200 1.73 3.61 -11.39
N LEU A 201 1.75 4.24 -12.56
CA LEU A 201 0.61 4.74 -13.31
C LEU A 201 0.28 3.82 -14.48
N ASP A 202 -0.86 4.05 -15.13
CA ASP A 202 -1.26 3.25 -16.30
C ASP A 202 -0.25 3.47 -17.46
N PRO A 203 0.02 2.43 -18.28
CA PRO A 203 0.84 2.56 -19.49
C PRO A 203 0.32 3.63 -20.46
N ILE A 204 1.23 4.21 -21.25
CA ILE A 204 0.90 5.25 -22.24
C ILE A 204 1.07 4.70 -23.66
N THR A 205 0.11 5.02 -24.53
CA THR A 205 0.24 4.80 -25.99
C THR A 205 0.22 6.15 -26.70
N VAL A 206 1.20 6.40 -27.56
CA VAL A 206 1.29 7.59 -28.41
C VAL A 206 1.26 7.13 -29.86
N THR A 207 0.44 7.77 -30.68
CA THR A 207 0.42 7.58 -32.13
C THR A 207 0.83 8.88 -32.81
N VAL A 208 1.78 8.82 -33.75
CA VAL A 208 2.25 9.96 -34.53
C VAL A 208 2.23 9.59 -36.01
N THR A 209 1.52 10.38 -36.81
CA THR A 209 1.43 10.22 -38.27
C THR A 209 2.11 11.38 -38.96
N GLY A 210 3.16 11.09 -39.72
CA GLY A 210 3.82 12.07 -40.58
C GLY A 210 3.05 12.32 -41.87
N SER A 211 3.42 13.36 -42.61
CA SER A 211 2.90 13.63 -43.95
C SER A 211 3.89 13.15 -45.00
N ALA A 212 3.42 12.51 -46.07
CA ALA A 212 4.27 12.20 -47.21
C ALA A 212 4.65 13.50 -47.93
N VAL A 213 5.94 13.78 -48.04
CA VAL A 213 6.42 14.76 -49.00
C VAL A 213 6.49 14.03 -50.35
N PRO A 214 5.88 14.56 -51.43
CA PRO A 214 6.10 13.99 -52.76
C PRO A 214 7.59 14.08 -53.08
N THR A 215 8.23 12.95 -53.31
CA THR A 215 9.58 12.90 -53.84
C THR A 215 9.48 13.32 -55.31
N GLU A 216 9.92 14.52 -55.66
CA GLU A 216 10.14 14.83 -57.07
C GLU A 216 11.28 13.92 -57.56
N GLU A 217 10.95 12.99 -58.46
CA GLU A 217 11.96 12.24 -59.20
C GLU A 217 12.92 13.22 -59.88
N PRO A 218 14.25 13.00 -59.85
CA PRO A 218 15.15 13.83 -60.62
C PRO A 218 14.85 13.60 -62.10
N THR A 219 14.22 14.58 -62.77
CA THR A 219 14.20 14.63 -64.23
C THR A 219 15.64 14.76 -64.71
N THR A 220 16.20 13.65 -65.19
CA THR A 220 17.46 13.61 -65.91
C THR A 220 17.24 14.29 -67.26
N ALA A 221 17.46 15.60 -67.31
CA ALA A 221 17.71 16.28 -68.58
C ALA A 221 19.09 15.83 -69.08
N GLU A 222 19.12 15.03 -70.15
CA GLU A 222 20.36 14.76 -70.89
C GLU A 222 20.95 16.09 -71.40
N PRO A 223 22.28 16.33 -71.27
CA PRO A 223 22.89 17.50 -71.86
C PRO A 223 23.08 17.25 -73.36
N SER A 224 22.36 17.99 -74.20
CA SER A 224 22.61 18.04 -75.64
C SER A 224 22.71 19.48 -76.11
N ALA A 225 23.95 19.95 -76.24
CA ALA A 225 24.50 20.76 -77.34
C ALA A 225 25.68 21.62 -76.85
N GLU A 226 26.69 21.72 -77.71
CA GLU A 226 28.06 22.22 -77.52
C GLU A 226 28.17 23.68 -77.03
N PRO A 227 29.27 24.05 -76.34
CA PRO A 227 29.60 25.46 -76.10
C PRO A 227 30.21 26.09 -77.37
N THR A 228 29.54 27.11 -77.92
CA THR A 228 30.07 27.95 -79.01
C THR A 228 30.45 29.33 -78.49
N VAL A 229 31.54 29.45 -77.73
CA VAL A 229 32.24 30.76 -77.60
C VAL A 229 33.71 30.55 -77.27
N GLU A 230 34.58 31.11 -78.12
CA GLU A 230 36.04 31.12 -77.98
C GLU A 230 36.50 31.98 -76.78
N PRO A 231 37.66 31.68 -76.16
CA PRO A 231 38.21 32.49 -75.07
C PRO A 231 38.88 33.78 -75.60
N SER A 232 38.48 34.93 -75.06
CA SER A 232 39.21 36.19 -75.26
C SER A 232 40.48 36.20 -74.40
N THR A 233 41.59 36.62 -75.00
CA THR A 233 42.93 36.72 -74.42
C THR A 233 43.28 38.18 -74.11
N GLU A 234 42.94 38.71 -72.93
CA GLU A 234 43.59 39.90 -72.35
C GLU A 234 43.58 39.83 -70.82
N PRO A 235 44.72 40.04 -70.13
CA PRO A 235 44.77 40.18 -68.68
C PRO A 235 44.59 41.66 -68.31
N SER A 236 43.65 41.98 -67.42
CA SER A 236 43.59 43.30 -66.78
C SER A 236 44.18 43.22 -65.37
N GLU A 237 44.97 44.24 -65.07
CA GLU A 237 45.96 44.37 -64.01
C GLU A 237 45.38 44.78 -62.64
N GLU A 238 46.13 44.42 -61.58
CA GLU A 238 46.25 45.00 -60.22
C GLU A 238 45.09 44.91 -59.18
N PRO A 239 45.39 44.46 -57.94
CA PRO A 239 44.56 44.72 -56.76
C PRO A 239 45.08 45.96 -56.00
N THR A 240 44.20 46.92 -55.73
CA THR A 240 44.56 48.14 -54.98
C THR A 240 43.73 48.28 -53.70
N VAL A 241 44.46 48.48 -52.60
CA VAL A 241 44.18 49.20 -51.32
C VAL A 241 43.20 48.66 -50.24
N THR A 242 43.84 48.07 -49.21
CA THR A 242 43.88 48.40 -47.75
C THR A 242 42.62 48.71 -46.92
N PRO A 243 42.53 48.18 -45.67
CA PRO A 243 41.43 48.43 -44.73
C PRO A 243 41.56 49.79 -44.03
N THR A 244 40.43 50.50 -43.86
CA THR A 244 40.36 51.78 -43.16
C THR A 244 40.42 51.61 -41.64
N THR A 245 41.29 52.40 -41.02
CA THR A 245 41.40 52.73 -39.60
C THR A 245 40.44 53.87 -39.24
N ASP A 246 39.62 53.70 -38.19
CA ASP A 246 39.28 54.68 -37.13
C ASP A 246 37.86 54.46 -36.53
N PRO A 247 37.74 54.28 -35.20
CA PRO A 247 36.70 54.96 -34.45
C PRO A 247 37.30 55.95 -33.43
N SER A 248 36.85 57.21 -33.53
CA SER A 248 37.18 58.33 -32.67
C SER A 248 36.39 58.33 -31.34
N GLU A 249 37.17 58.44 -30.26
CA GLU A 249 37.02 59.22 -29.00
C GLU A 249 35.91 58.93 -27.95
N GLU A 250 36.40 58.63 -26.73
CA GLU A 250 35.75 58.48 -25.39
C GLU A 250 35.35 59.86 -24.74
N PRO A 251 35.02 60.08 -23.41
CA PRO A 251 35.01 59.20 -22.21
C PRO A 251 33.85 59.45 -21.18
N THR A 252 33.66 58.65 -20.12
CA THR A 252 34.20 58.76 -18.73
C THR A 252 33.28 57.88 -17.82
N THR A 253 33.56 57.36 -16.62
CA THR A 253 34.42 57.72 -15.48
C THR A 253 34.76 56.49 -14.62
N ASN A 254 35.94 56.58 -13.99
CA ASN A 254 36.66 55.75 -13.01
C ASN A 254 35.83 55.22 -11.79
N PRO A 255 36.30 54.21 -11.01
CA PRO A 255 37.38 54.48 -10.06
C PRO A 255 38.52 53.43 -9.98
N SER A 256 39.63 53.99 -9.48
CA SER A 256 40.97 53.50 -9.21
C SER A 256 41.09 52.75 -7.87
N GLU A 257 42.26 52.11 -7.74
CA GLU A 257 43.07 51.89 -6.52
C GLU A 257 42.91 50.60 -5.69
N GLU A 258 43.98 49.80 -5.73
CA GLU A 258 44.39 48.80 -4.75
C GLU A 258 44.49 49.39 -3.32
N PRO A 259 44.51 48.55 -2.27
CA PRO A 259 45.82 48.24 -1.69
C PRO A 259 45.98 46.83 -1.09
N THR A 260 47.21 46.31 -1.16
CA THR A 260 47.76 45.30 -0.26
C THR A 260 47.71 45.74 1.21
N THR A 261 47.31 44.85 2.12
CA THR A 261 48.01 44.56 3.40
C THR A 261 47.54 43.21 3.98
N ALA A 262 48.48 42.54 4.66
CA ALA A 262 48.43 41.17 5.16
C ALA A 262 47.32 40.84 6.18
N PRO A 263 47.06 39.54 6.39
CA PRO A 263 46.78 39.03 7.72
C PRO A 263 47.78 37.94 8.15
N THR A 264 48.37 38.14 9.33
CA THR A 264 49.10 37.12 10.08
C THR A 264 48.12 36.20 10.83
N THR A 265 48.52 34.93 10.92
CA THR A 265 48.15 33.89 11.90
C THR A 265 46.77 33.22 11.79
N ALA A 266 46.77 32.00 11.26
CA ALA A 266 46.36 30.79 11.99
C ALA A 266 46.76 29.55 11.16
N GLU A 267 47.77 28.80 11.62
CA GLU A 267 48.11 27.48 11.08
C GLU A 267 47.11 26.41 11.54
N PRO A 268 46.83 25.39 10.72
CA PRO A 268 46.07 24.22 11.12
C PRO A 268 47.01 23.17 11.73
N THR A 269 46.80 22.78 12.98
CA THR A 269 47.41 21.57 13.52
C THR A 269 46.36 20.59 14.01
N THR A 270 46.50 19.39 13.50
CA THR A 270 45.87 18.14 13.92
C THR A 270 46.21 17.79 15.36
N ASN A 271 45.21 17.52 16.20
CA ASN A 271 45.28 16.47 17.22
C ASN A 271 43.86 16.06 17.70
N PRO A 272 43.60 14.76 17.95
CA PRO A 272 42.38 14.26 18.57
C PRO A 272 42.54 14.14 20.10
N GLY A 273 41.46 14.37 20.86
CA GLY A 273 41.43 14.16 22.32
C GLY A 273 40.13 14.70 22.95
N THR A 274 39.14 13.85 23.24
CA THR A 274 38.83 13.23 24.55
C THR A 274 38.05 14.12 25.55
N THR A 275 36.75 13.84 25.68
CA THR A 275 35.94 13.89 26.91
C THR A 275 35.06 12.62 26.86
N SER A 276 34.87 11.76 27.86
CA SER A 276 35.16 11.72 29.29
C SER A 276 35.24 10.22 29.68
N PRO A 277 35.99 9.81 30.73
CA PRO A 277 36.34 8.41 30.95
C PRO A 277 35.23 7.60 31.64
N SER A 278 35.05 6.38 31.11
CA SER A 278 34.57 5.21 31.84
C SER A 278 35.70 4.62 32.70
N SER A 279 35.30 3.84 33.70
CA SER A 279 36.03 2.87 34.52
C SER A 279 36.78 3.33 35.78
N SER A 280 36.21 2.91 36.93
CA SER A 280 36.94 2.56 38.14
C SER A 280 37.15 1.04 38.14
N PRO A 281 38.37 0.51 38.34
CA PRO A 281 38.62 -0.92 38.45
C PRO A 281 38.88 -1.39 39.90
N SER A 282 38.22 -2.51 40.23
CA SER A 282 38.74 -3.75 40.85
C SER A 282 39.75 -3.67 42.01
N ALA A 283 39.42 -4.29 43.15
CA ALA A 283 39.87 -5.65 43.51
C ALA A 283 39.82 -5.92 45.03
N SER A 284 39.07 -6.96 45.37
CA SER A 284 39.46 -8.15 46.16
C SER A 284 40.09 -8.06 47.57
N THR A 285 39.80 -9.15 48.29
CA THR A 285 40.33 -9.65 49.58
C THR A 285 39.53 -9.17 50.80
N SER A 286 39.08 -10.00 51.73
CA SER A 286 39.40 -11.39 52.06
C SER A 286 38.32 -11.97 52.99
N THR A 287 38.03 -13.26 52.86
CA THR A 287 37.45 -14.09 53.93
C THR A 287 38.44 -14.22 55.10
N PRO A 288 37.93 -14.39 56.33
CA PRO A 288 38.16 -15.67 57.02
C PRO A 288 36.86 -16.19 57.66
N LYS A 289 36.49 -17.44 57.42
CA LYS A 289 36.90 -18.64 58.18
C LYS A 289 36.06 -18.84 59.45
N ASN A 290 35.26 -19.89 59.34
CA ASN A 290 34.70 -20.74 60.39
C ASN A 290 35.56 -20.83 61.68
N THR A 291 34.92 -20.60 62.83
CA THR A 291 35.32 -21.20 64.11
C THR A 291 34.08 -21.63 64.85
N GLY A 292 34.01 -22.93 65.12
CA GLY A 292 32.99 -23.54 65.95
C GLY A 292 33.03 -23.02 67.39
N GLY A 293 31.86 -23.08 68.00
CA GLY A 293 31.64 -22.83 69.43
C GLY A 293 30.53 -23.75 69.90
N THR A 294 30.94 -24.93 70.34
CA THR A 294 30.20 -25.88 71.17
C THR A 294 29.47 -25.19 72.33
N GLY A 295 28.18 -25.46 72.46
CA GLY A 295 27.35 -25.10 73.61
C GLY A 295 26.32 -26.19 73.86
N THR A 296 26.64 -27.02 74.85
CA THR A 296 25.93 -28.20 75.35
C THR A 296 24.48 -27.96 75.80
N THR A 297 23.70 -29.01 75.59
CA THR A 297 22.38 -29.43 76.12
C THR A 297 22.07 -28.99 77.57
N PRO A 298 20.78 -28.95 78.00
CA PRO A 298 20.12 -30.18 78.43
C PRO A 298 18.67 -30.36 77.95
N THR A 299 18.41 -31.64 77.71
CA THR A 299 17.13 -32.32 77.52
C THR A 299 16.21 -32.18 78.72
N THR A 300 14.92 -31.96 78.47
CA THR A 300 13.84 -32.43 79.33
C THR A 300 12.78 -33.14 78.48
N ASN A 301 12.52 -34.39 78.86
CA ASN A 301 11.58 -35.30 78.23
C ASN A 301 10.15 -35.10 78.77
N SER A 302 9.20 -35.13 77.84
CA SER A 302 7.79 -35.60 77.94
C SER A 302 6.75 -34.76 78.70
N PRO A 303 5.44 -34.88 78.37
CA PRO A 303 4.82 -35.91 77.53
C PRO A 303 4.04 -35.42 76.29
N GLN A 304 4.10 -36.29 75.28
CA GLN A 304 3.18 -36.49 74.17
C GLN A 304 1.71 -36.22 74.55
N SER A 305 1.12 -35.20 73.92
CA SER A 305 -0.33 -35.11 73.73
C SER A 305 -0.60 -35.38 72.25
N ALA A 306 -1.10 -36.58 71.96
CA ALA A 306 -1.51 -37.00 70.64
C ALA A 306 -2.81 -36.27 70.26
N THR A 307 -2.68 -35.05 69.73
CA THR A 307 -3.76 -34.47 68.93
C THR A 307 -3.68 -35.11 67.55
N SER A 308 -4.60 -36.02 67.24
CA SER A 308 -4.87 -36.41 65.86
C SER A 308 -5.44 -35.18 65.12
N GLY A 309 -4.55 -34.28 64.72
CA GLY A 309 -4.84 -33.28 63.70
C GLY A 309 -4.70 -33.98 62.36
N SER A 310 -5.81 -34.38 61.75
CA SER A 310 -5.84 -34.65 60.32
C SER A 310 -5.22 -33.45 59.61
N ALA A 311 -4.04 -33.62 59.00
CA ALA A 311 -3.42 -32.57 58.21
C ALA A 311 -4.45 -32.14 57.14
N ALA A 312 -4.94 -30.90 57.24
CA ALA A 312 -5.84 -30.35 56.24
C ALA A 312 -5.13 -30.44 54.89
N ARG A 313 -5.70 -31.22 53.97
CA ARG A 313 -5.17 -31.44 52.63
C ARG A 313 -5.10 -30.08 51.93
N GLN A 314 -3.89 -29.61 51.64
CA GLN A 314 -3.69 -28.29 51.02
C GLN A 314 -4.00 -28.39 49.52
N CYS A 315 -5.00 -27.64 49.07
CA CYS A 315 -5.19 -27.39 47.64
C CYS A 315 -3.91 -26.76 47.03
N THR A 316 -3.70 -26.99 45.74
CA THR A 316 -2.56 -26.43 44.99
C THR A 316 -3.08 -25.56 43.86
N VAL A 317 -2.69 -24.30 43.85
CA VAL A 317 -2.99 -23.33 42.78
C VAL A 317 -2.01 -23.54 41.65
N ASP A 318 -2.50 -23.58 40.41
CA ASP A 318 -1.64 -23.58 39.22
C ASP A 318 -1.08 -22.16 38.99
N PRO A 319 0.23 -21.95 39.18
CA PRO A 319 0.82 -20.62 39.06
C PRO A 319 0.92 -20.13 37.61
N THR A 320 0.68 -20.99 36.61
CA THR A 320 0.76 -20.62 35.18
C THR A 320 -0.57 -20.15 34.62
N LYS A 321 -1.68 -20.55 35.23
CA LYS A 321 -3.04 -20.14 34.82
C LYS A 321 -3.41 -18.84 35.50
N LYS A 322 -3.48 -17.78 34.70
CA LYS A 322 -3.77 -16.42 35.13
C LYS A 322 -5.12 -15.95 34.62
N ARG A 323 -5.72 -15.04 35.39
CA ARG A 323 -6.87 -14.23 34.99
C ARG A 323 -6.43 -12.78 34.84
N VAL A 324 -6.95 -12.09 33.84
CA VAL A 324 -6.77 -10.64 33.66
C VAL A 324 -7.75 -9.88 34.55
N THR A 325 -7.26 -8.93 35.33
CA THR A 325 -8.10 -8.10 36.23
C THR A 325 -8.29 -6.67 35.74
N SER A 326 -7.28 -6.11 35.06
CA SER A 326 -7.31 -4.78 34.46
C SER A 326 -6.25 -4.69 33.37
N GLY A 327 -6.25 -3.62 32.59
CA GLY A 327 -5.30 -3.46 31.49
C GLY A 327 -5.79 -2.49 30.42
N THR A 328 -4.97 -2.31 29.40
CA THR A 328 -5.22 -1.42 28.26
C THR A 328 -4.83 -2.06 26.95
N LEU A 329 -5.56 -1.72 25.88
CA LEU A 329 -5.20 -1.91 24.48
C LEU A 329 -5.23 -0.54 23.81
N SER A 330 -4.13 -0.12 23.19
CA SER A 330 -4.00 1.17 22.52
C SER A 330 -3.83 0.96 21.02
N TRP A 331 -4.82 1.39 20.23
CA TRP A 331 -4.86 1.14 18.78
C TRP A 331 -5.60 2.24 18.03
N ALA A 332 -5.02 2.71 16.92
CA ALA A 332 -5.64 3.73 16.07
C ALA A 332 -6.57 3.16 14.99
N LEU A 333 -6.80 1.84 14.96
CA LEU A 333 -7.42 1.11 13.85
C LEU A 333 -6.56 1.20 12.57
N ARG A 334 -6.52 2.38 11.95
CA ARG A 334 -5.61 2.77 10.87
C ARG A 334 -5.47 4.29 10.85
N SER A 335 -4.24 4.79 10.86
CA SER A 335 -3.97 6.24 10.95
C SER A 335 -4.52 6.99 9.74
N SER A 336 -4.37 6.44 8.53
CA SER A 336 -4.96 7.04 7.33
C SER A 336 -6.49 7.11 7.39
N PHE A 337 -7.14 6.14 8.03
CA PHE A 337 -8.59 6.14 8.21
C PHE A 337 -9.04 7.20 9.21
N THR A 338 -8.38 7.32 10.37
CA THR A 338 -8.71 8.35 11.36
C THR A 338 -8.38 9.77 10.87
N THR A 339 -7.36 9.93 10.02
CA THR A 339 -7.10 11.17 9.29
C THR A 339 -8.20 11.45 8.28
N TYR A 340 -8.58 10.46 7.47
CA TYR A 340 -9.66 10.59 6.49
C TYR A 340 -10.99 11.02 7.13
N ILE A 341 -11.40 10.38 8.23
CA ILE A 341 -12.64 10.71 8.94
C ILE A 341 -12.65 12.17 9.38
N ARG A 342 -11.56 12.70 9.94
CA ARG A 342 -11.46 14.11 10.36
C ARG A 342 -11.17 15.08 9.20
N GLY A 343 -10.81 14.55 8.04
CA GLY A 343 -10.39 15.33 6.89
C GLY A 343 -11.55 16.04 6.21
N SER A 344 -11.19 16.97 5.31
CA SER A 344 -12.12 17.77 4.50
C SER A 344 -13.01 16.94 3.57
N ILE A 345 -12.62 15.68 3.28
CA ILE A 345 -13.37 14.76 2.42
C ILE A 345 -14.52 14.11 3.18
N ALA A 346 -14.24 13.33 4.23
CA ALA A 346 -15.31 12.66 4.97
C ALA A 346 -16.12 13.64 5.82
N LYS A 347 -15.53 14.78 6.23
CA LYS A 347 -16.13 15.78 7.13
C LYS A 347 -16.80 15.11 8.34
N GLY A 348 -16.16 14.08 8.82
CA GLY A 348 -16.68 13.15 9.80
C GLY A 348 -16.18 13.42 11.21
N ASN A 349 -16.62 12.56 12.11
CA ASN A 349 -16.16 12.54 13.49
C ASN A 349 -16.30 11.14 14.07
N TRP A 350 -15.79 10.93 15.27
CA TRP A 350 -16.12 9.77 16.07
C TRP A 350 -16.57 10.13 17.47
N THR A 351 -17.34 9.23 18.06
CA THR A 351 -17.64 9.24 19.49
C THR A 351 -17.10 7.97 20.13
N THR A 352 -16.79 8.04 21.42
CA THR A 352 -16.36 6.87 22.20
C THR A 352 -17.34 6.60 23.33
N ALA A 353 -17.55 5.32 23.65
CA ALA A 353 -18.45 4.88 24.70
C ALA A 353 -17.90 3.67 25.45
N SER A 354 -18.54 3.29 26.54
CA SER A 354 -18.28 2.05 27.30
C SER A 354 -16.82 1.88 27.75
N GLY A 355 -16.16 2.99 28.08
CA GLY A 355 -14.78 3.02 28.58
C GLY A 355 -13.71 3.22 27.51
N ALA A 356 -14.06 3.25 26.22
CA ALA A 356 -13.13 3.69 25.19
C ALA A 356 -12.86 5.20 25.29
N ASN A 357 -11.63 5.61 25.05
CA ASN A 357 -11.26 7.02 24.94
C ASN A 357 -10.22 7.24 23.83
N TRP A 358 -10.15 8.47 23.32
CA TRP A 358 -9.13 8.88 22.37
C TRP A 358 -7.96 9.54 23.12
N GLY A 359 -6.77 8.94 23.02
CA GLY A 359 -5.54 9.43 23.66
C GLY A 359 -4.76 10.48 22.85
N GLY A 360 -5.37 11.09 21.82
CA GLY A 360 -4.71 12.04 20.91
C GLY A 360 -4.22 11.41 19.60
N SER A 361 -3.74 10.17 19.65
CA SER A 361 -3.28 9.41 18.47
C SER A 361 -3.89 8.02 18.32
N GLN A 362 -4.36 7.41 19.41
CA GLN A 362 -4.90 6.05 19.44
C GLN A 362 -6.13 5.96 20.33
N PHE A 363 -7.01 5.00 20.06
CA PHE A 363 -8.10 4.63 20.97
C PHE A 363 -7.56 3.71 22.05
N ASN A 364 -7.90 4.01 23.30
CA ASN A 364 -7.59 3.16 24.45
C ASN A 364 -8.84 2.38 24.86
N PHE A 365 -8.72 1.07 24.95
CA PHE A 365 -9.75 0.15 25.43
C PHE A 365 -9.30 -0.49 26.74
N THR A 366 -10.21 -0.59 27.72
CA THR A 366 -9.89 -1.10 29.06
C THR A 366 -10.15 -2.60 29.13
N ALA A 367 -9.21 -3.37 29.64
CA ALA A 367 -9.41 -4.80 29.85
C ALA A 367 -10.45 -5.03 30.95
N ARG A 368 -11.41 -5.90 30.68
CA ARG A 368 -12.52 -6.26 31.59
C ARG A 368 -12.45 -7.70 32.10
N GLY A 369 -11.48 -8.47 31.61
CA GLY A 369 -11.33 -9.88 31.95
C GLY A 369 -10.44 -10.61 30.95
N GLY A 370 -10.18 -11.88 31.21
CA GLY A 370 -9.37 -12.73 30.35
C GLY A 370 -8.80 -13.92 31.11
N LEU A 371 -8.41 -14.95 30.36
CA LEU A 371 -7.64 -16.07 30.87
C LEU A 371 -6.36 -16.18 30.06
N PHE A 372 -5.24 -16.38 30.73
CA PHE A 372 -3.92 -16.43 30.13
C PHE A 372 -3.08 -17.53 30.75
N ASP A 373 -2.43 -18.31 29.91
CA ASP A 373 -1.46 -19.33 30.30
C ASP A 373 -0.05 -18.80 30.05
N THR A 374 0.69 -18.58 31.12
CA THR A 374 2.06 -18.05 31.06
C THR A 374 3.09 -19.08 30.61
N SER A 375 2.75 -20.37 30.59
CA SER A 375 3.66 -21.42 30.13
C SER A 375 3.71 -21.49 28.59
N SER A 376 2.58 -21.28 27.94
CA SER A 376 2.44 -21.28 26.48
C SER A 376 2.38 -19.87 25.87
N ASN A 377 2.37 -18.82 26.69
CA ASN A 377 2.11 -17.44 26.27
C ASN A 377 0.85 -17.35 25.40
N SER A 378 -0.24 -17.95 25.85
CA SER A 378 -1.48 -18.01 25.10
C SER A 378 -2.68 -17.73 25.98
N GLY A 379 -3.69 -17.08 25.42
CA GLY A 379 -4.92 -16.77 26.14
C GLY A 379 -5.78 -15.77 25.40
N THR A 380 -6.81 -15.30 26.08
CA THR A 380 -7.71 -14.27 25.55
C THR A 380 -7.81 -13.13 26.55
N VAL A 381 -7.66 -11.90 26.06
CA VAL A 381 -7.94 -10.68 26.82
C VAL A 381 -9.19 -10.03 26.24
N TYR A 382 -10.18 -9.79 27.10
CA TYR A 382 -11.43 -9.12 26.73
C TYR A 382 -11.35 -7.66 27.15
N TYR A 383 -11.72 -6.77 26.24
CA TYR A 383 -11.76 -5.34 26.46
C TYR A 383 -13.19 -4.82 26.40
N SER A 384 -13.47 -3.75 27.15
CA SER A 384 -14.66 -2.93 26.98
C SER A 384 -14.34 -1.72 26.11
N GLY A 385 -15.38 -1.15 25.52
CA GLY A 385 -15.30 0.11 24.79
C GLY A 385 -15.90 0.01 23.40
N ALA A 386 -16.41 1.14 22.92
CA ALA A 386 -16.92 1.29 21.57
C ALA A 386 -16.43 2.59 20.96
N VAL A 387 -16.18 2.56 19.65
CA VAL A 387 -15.88 3.73 18.84
C VAL A 387 -16.85 3.75 17.68
N HIS A 388 -17.58 4.86 17.53
CA HIS A 388 -18.55 5.06 16.48
C HIS A 388 -18.07 6.17 15.56
N PHE A 389 -17.66 5.80 14.35
CA PHE A 389 -17.22 6.69 13.28
C PHE A 389 -18.40 7.09 12.40
N THR A 390 -18.45 8.37 12.05
CA THR A 390 -19.42 8.95 11.13
C THR A 390 -18.72 9.82 10.10
N GLY A 391 -19.27 9.94 8.89
CA GLY A 391 -18.75 10.80 7.82
C GLY A 391 -19.70 10.80 6.62
N HIS A 392 -19.40 11.60 5.60
CA HIS A 392 -20.21 11.74 4.38
C HIS A 392 -21.68 12.03 4.67
N ASN A 393 -21.93 13.00 5.55
CA ASN A 393 -23.28 13.38 5.98
C ASN A 393 -24.12 12.19 6.52
N GLY A 394 -23.45 11.19 7.12
CA GLY A 394 -24.07 10.01 7.72
C GLY A 394 -24.08 8.75 6.85
N LEU A 395 -23.64 8.82 5.59
CA LEU A 395 -23.50 7.64 4.73
C LEU A 395 -22.43 6.68 5.27
N LEU A 396 -21.30 7.24 5.74
CA LEU A 396 -20.33 6.48 6.51
C LEU A 396 -20.82 6.46 7.96
N ASP A 397 -21.22 5.28 8.42
CA ASP A 397 -21.59 4.99 9.81
C ASP A 397 -20.96 3.63 10.16
N MET A 398 -19.97 3.62 11.04
CA MET A 398 -19.25 2.41 11.46
C MET A 398 -19.05 2.42 12.96
N MET A 399 -19.52 1.39 13.65
CA MET A 399 -19.24 1.15 15.06
C MET A 399 -18.37 -0.10 15.22
N ILE A 400 -17.27 0.04 15.95
CA ILE A 400 -16.48 -1.07 16.47
C ILE A 400 -16.60 -1.11 17.99
N ALA A 401 -16.73 -2.30 18.57
CA ALA A 401 -16.91 -2.43 20.01
C ALA A 401 -16.33 -3.73 20.56
N ASN A 402 -16.12 -3.74 21.87
CA ASN A 402 -15.75 -4.89 22.69
C ASN A 402 -14.59 -5.72 22.10
N PRO A 403 -13.38 -5.14 21.99
CA PRO A 403 -12.25 -5.89 21.46
C PRO A 403 -11.97 -7.16 22.27
N GLU A 404 -11.63 -8.23 21.56
CA GLU A 404 -11.20 -9.49 22.14
C GLU A 404 -9.92 -9.93 21.43
N LEU A 405 -8.82 -9.93 22.18
CA LEU A 405 -7.52 -10.29 21.65
C LEU A 405 -7.18 -11.72 22.07
N GLN A 406 -7.18 -12.62 21.09
CA GLN A 406 -6.69 -13.98 21.25
C GLN A 406 -5.18 -14.01 20.94
N ILE A 407 -4.38 -14.47 21.88
CA ILE A 407 -2.92 -14.59 21.81
C ILE A 407 -2.57 -16.08 21.80
N ASN A 408 -1.70 -16.49 20.89
CA ASN A 408 -1.13 -17.83 20.78
C ASN A 408 0.36 -17.72 20.44
N GLY A 409 1.21 -17.64 21.46
CA GLY A 409 2.63 -17.35 21.31
C GLY A 409 2.86 -15.97 20.68
N GLN A 410 3.57 -15.92 19.55
CA GLN A 410 3.79 -14.67 18.79
C GLN A 410 2.72 -14.38 17.73
N THR A 411 1.61 -15.12 17.71
CA THR A 411 0.50 -14.89 16.77
C THR A 411 -0.80 -14.66 17.51
N GLY A 412 -1.79 -14.09 16.82
CA GLY A 412 -3.09 -13.86 17.42
C GLY A 412 -4.17 -13.47 16.44
N THR A 413 -5.37 -13.30 16.96
CA THR A 413 -6.53 -12.77 16.23
C THR A 413 -7.21 -11.72 17.10
N LEU A 414 -7.46 -10.56 16.50
CA LEU A 414 -8.26 -9.51 17.12
C LEU A 414 -9.69 -9.64 16.61
N TYR A 415 -10.63 -9.87 17.53
CA TYR A 415 -12.05 -9.85 17.26
C TYR A 415 -12.67 -8.52 17.71
N LEU A 416 -13.66 -8.05 16.98
CA LEU A 416 -14.46 -6.87 17.31
C LEU A 416 -15.93 -7.18 17.05
N ASN A 417 -16.83 -6.57 17.81
CA ASN A 417 -18.20 -6.41 17.36
C ASN A 417 -18.25 -5.25 16.37
N VAL A 418 -18.83 -5.46 15.19
CA VAL A 418 -18.84 -4.44 14.12
C VAL A 418 -20.21 -4.26 13.51
N SER A 419 -20.67 -3.02 13.40
CA SER A 419 -21.77 -2.64 12.53
C SER A 419 -21.30 -1.53 11.60
N SER A 420 -21.56 -1.63 10.30
CA SER A 420 -21.14 -0.61 9.34
C SER A 420 -22.10 -0.48 8.17
N SER A 421 -22.21 0.74 7.64
CA SER A 421 -22.93 1.04 6.41
C SER A 421 -22.10 0.74 5.16
N ASP A 422 -22.75 0.26 4.10
CA ASP A 422 -22.16 0.24 2.77
C ASP A 422 -22.05 1.66 2.17
N THR A 423 -21.52 1.76 0.95
CA THR A 423 -21.33 3.04 0.25
C THR A 423 -22.63 3.74 -0.15
N SER A 424 -23.78 3.07 -0.03
CA SER A 424 -25.11 3.65 -0.24
C SER A 424 -25.80 4.03 1.08
N GLY A 425 -25.12 3.83 2.22
CA GLY A 425 -25.65 4.11 3.55
C GLY A 425 -26.45 2.94 4.16
N ASN A 426 -26.51 1.76 3.51
CA ASN A 426 -27.25 0.64 4.06
C ASN A 426 -26.49 -0.02 5.20
N LYS A 427 -27.07 -0.01 6.40
CA LYS A 427 -26.43 -0.51 7.61
C LYS A 427 -26.48 -2.04 7.70
N THR A 428 -25.34 -2.65 8.01
CA THR A 428 -25.21 -4.07 8.30
C THR A 428 -24.59 -4.25 9.69
N ASP A 429 -25.22 -5.08 10.53
CA ASP A 429 -24.60 -5.57 11.77
C ASP A 429 -23.89 -6.90 11.47
N TYR A 430 -22.56 -6.89 11.56
CA TYR A 430 -21.72 -8.07 11.32
C TYR A 430 -21.53 -8.91 12.59
N GLY A 431 -22.01 -8.44 13.74
CA GLY A 431 -21.78 -9.08 15.03
C GLY A 431 -20.29 -9.20 15.35
N LYS A 432 -19.89 -10.29 16.00
CA LYS A 432 -18.48 -10.56 16.34
C LYS A 432 -17.72 -11.04 15.09
N VAL A 433 -16.77 -10.22 14.66
CA VAL A 433 -15.94 -10.44 13.48
C VAL A 433 -14.51 -10.77 13.90
N ALA A 434 -13.92 -11.82 13.32
CA ALA A 434 -12.46 -12.03 13.33
C ALA A 434 -11.84 -10.92 12.49
N PHE A 435 -11.54 -9.78 13.09
CA PHE A 435 -11.31 -8.53 12.37
C PHE A 435 -9.91 -8.46 11.77
N ALA A 436 -8.89 -8.84 12.53
CA ALA A 436 -7.50 -8.80 12.09
C ALA A 436 -6.68 -10.00 12.56
N SER A 437 -5.74 -10.44 11.72
CA SER A 437 -4.66 -11.34 12.10
C SER A 437 -3.49 -10.55 12.67
N VAL A 438 -2.91 -11.03 13.77
CA VAL A 438 -1.93 -10.29 14.56
C VAL A 438 -0.63 -11.09 14.66
N ARG A 439 0.51 -10.41 14.49
CA ARG A 439 1.81 -10.92 14.91
C ARG A 439 2.41 -10.01 15.96
N PHE A 440 3.00 -10.61 16.99
CA PHE A 440 3.63 -9.90 18.09
C PHE A 440 5.14 -9.81 17.87
N SER A 441 5.72 -8.63 18.08
CA SER A 441 7.16 -8.48 18.27
C SER A 441 7.57 -8.92 19.67
N SER A 442 6.68 -8.76 20.65
CA SER A 442 6.89 -9.24 22.01
C SER A 442 5.57 -9.56 22.72
N VAL A 443 5.62 -10.60 23.54
CA VAL A 443 4.61 -10.96 24.54
C VAL A 443 5.39 -11.31 25.81
N ASN A 444 5.35 -10.44 26.80
CA ASN A 444 6.17 -10.52 28.00
C ASN A 444 5.28 -10.71 29.23
N VAL A 445 5.62 -11.70 30.05
CA VAL A 445 5.02 -11.92 31.36
C VAL A 445 6.08 -11.67 32.42
N SER A 446 5.77 -10.83 33.40
CA SER A 446 6.60 -10.59 34.57
C SER A 446 5.74 -10.59 35.83
N GLY A 447 5.82 -11.67 36.60
CA GLY A 447 5.03 -11.86 37.82
C GLY A 447 3.51 -11.75 37.57
N THR A 448 2.94 -10.61 37.96
CA THR A 448 1.52 -10.28 37.87
C THR A 448 1.20 -9.34 36.70
N SER A 449 2.08 -9.23 35.70
CA SER A 449 1.89 -8.31 34.58
C SER A 449 2.13 -9.00 33.24
N LEU A 450 1.26 -8.72 32.27
CA LEU A 450 1.40 -9.03 30.84
C LEU A 450 1.61 -7.72 30.08
N SER A 451 2.54 -7.70 29.14
CA SER A 451 2.66 -6.64 28.14
C SER A 451 2.93 -7.22 26.75
N PHE A 452 2.45 -6.55 25.71
CA PHE A 452 2.65 -6.98 24.34
C PHE A 452 2.79 -5.80 23.37
N LEU A 453 3.53 -6.06 22.30
CA LEU A 453 3.68 -5.16 21.16
C LEU A 453 3.52 -5.94 19.87
N THR A 454 2.78 -5.39 18.91
CA THR A 454 2.58 -6.02 17.60
C THR A 454 3.66 -5.60 16.60
N SER A 455 4.06 -6.55 15.75
CA SER A 455 4.93 -6.29 14.58
C SER A 455 4.12 -6.12 13.30
N SER A 456 2.95 -6.76 13.20
CA SER A 456 2.02 -6.57 12.09
C SER A 456 0.59 -6.87 12.51
N VAL A 457 -0.34 -6.13 11.92
CA VAL A 457 -1.78 -6.33 12.04
C VAL A 457 -2.34 -6.28 10.62
N THR A 458 -3.02 -7.34 10.20
CA THR A 458 -3.51 -7.46 8.82
C THR A 458 -4.99 -7.77 8.82
N LEU A 459 -5.73 -7.09 7.96
CA LEU A 459 -7.17 -7.22 7.88
C LEU A 459 -7.53 -8.63 7.38
N THR A 460 -8.51 -9.29 8.01
CA THR A 460 -9.03 -10.55 7.48
C THR A 460 -10.01 -10.31 6.35
N GLU A 461 -10.45 -11.36 5.66
CA GLU A 461 -11.54 -11.26 4.69
C GLU A 461 -12.85 -10.74 5.33
N SER A 462 -13.16 -11.18 6.55
CA SER A 462 -14.34 -10.72 7.28
C SER A 462 -14.19 -9.27 7.75
N GLY A 463 -13.00 -8.86 8.19
CA GLY A 463 -12.69 -7.47 8.54
C GLY A 463 -12.81 -6.53 7.35
N ALA A 464 -12.37 -6.95 6.16
CA ALA A 464 -12.47 -6.18 4.92
C ALA A 464 -13.92 -5.86 4.53
N LYS A 465 -14.83 -6.82 4.69
CA LYS A 465 -16.26 -6.62 4.45
C LYS A 465 -16.86 -5.55 5.38
N ALA A 466 -16.39 -5.50 6.62
CA ALA A 466 -16.83 -4.51 7.60
C ALA A 466 -16.36 -3.07 7.33
N PHE A 467 -15.44 -2.88 6.37
CA PHE A 467 -15.04 -1.58 5.83
C PHE A 467 -15.70 -1.29 4.47
N ALA A 468 -16.90 -1.83 4.20
CA ALA A 468 -17.64 -1.59 2.95
C ALA A 468 -16.82 -1.81 1.66
N GLY A 469 -15.81 -2.69 1.69
CA GLY A 469 -14.93 -2.96 0.54
C GLY A 469 -13.91 -1.85 0.22
N PHE A 470 -13.69 -0.88 1.11
CA PHE A 470 -12.63 0.13 0.94
C PHE A 470 -11.22 -0.45 1.13
N TYR A 471 -11.09 -1.48 1.96
CA TYR A 471 -9.84 -2.17 2.23
C TYR A 471 -9.94 -3.64 1.84
N SER A 472 -8.82 -4.18 1.37
CA SER A 472 -8.76 -5.58 0.94
C SER A 472 -8.29 -6.49 2.08
N ALA A 473 -8.65 -7.78 1.99
CA ALA A 473 -8.07 -8.79 2.87
C ALA A 473 -6.54 -8.81 2.74
N GLY A 474 -5.84 -8.94 3.86
CA GLY A 474 -4.38 -8.91 3.94
C GLY A 474 -3.78 -7.50 4.00
N GLU A 475 -4.58 -6.46 3.83
CA GLU A 475 -4.10 -5.07 3.93
C GLU A 475 -3.64 -4.75 5.36
N ALA A 476 -2.54 -4.01 5.47
CA ALA A 476 -1.95 -3.65 6.75
C ALA A 476 -2.82 -2.61 7.49
N LEU A 477 -2.99 -2.84 8.78
CA LEU A 477 -3.55 -1.89 9.74
C LEU A 477 -2.44 -1.37 10.64
N ASP A 478 -2.77 -0.35 11.45
CA ASP A 478 -1.81 0.16 12.42
C ASP A 478 -1.47 -0.93 13.44
N THR A 479 -0.20 -1.00 13.82
CA THR A 479 0.22 -1.79 14.97
C THR A 479 -0.35 -1.21 16.26
N PHE A 480 -0.56 -2.08 17.24
CA PHE A 480 -1.00 -1.74 18.58
C PHE A 480 -0.12 -2.37 19.66
N SER A 481 -0.29 -1.86 20.88
CA SER A 481 0.32 -2.37 22.10
C SER A 481 -0.72 -2.48 23.20
N GLY A 482 -0.36 -3.17 24.27
CA GLY A 482 -1.22 -3.27 25.44
C GLY A 482 -0.52 -3.85 26.64
N SER A 483 -1.22 -3.78 27.76
CA SER A 483 -0.79 -4.34 29.04
C SER A 483 -1.98 -4.87 29.83
N ALA A 484 -1.74 -5.82 30.72
CA ALA A 484 -2.76 -6.36 31.62
C ALA A 484 -2.16 -6.76 32.97
N ALA A 485 -2.91 -6.51 34.04
CA ALA A 485 -2.65 -7.06 35.36
C ALA A 485 -3.20 -8.49 35.44
N LEU A 486 -2.41 -9.39 36.02
CA LEU A 486 -2.67 -10.81 36.14
C LEU A 486 -2.80 -11.21 37.60
N THR A 487 -3.77 -12.07 37.89
CA THR A 487 -3.89 -12.81 39.16
C THR A 487 -4.07 -14.30 38.87
N ASN A 488 -3.98 -15.16 39.87
CA ASN A 488 -4.20 -16.59 39.66
C ASN A 488 -5.66 -16.85 39.26
N ALA A 489 -5.84 -17.75 38.28
CA ALA A 489 -7.17 -18.21 37.86
C ALA A 489 -7.80 -19.20 38.86
N THR A 490 -7.01 -19.70 39.82
CA THR A 490 -7.46 -20.53 40.93
C THR A 490 -6.98 -19.96 42.27
N ALA A 491 -7.72 -20.25 43.34
CA ALA A 491 -7.35 -19.90 44.71
C ALA A 491 -7.72 -21.02 45.68
N CYS A 492 -7.02 -21.08 46.81
CA CYS A 492 -7.34 -21.98 47.89
C CYS A 492 -8.32 -21.31 48.86
N ASP A 493 -9.48 -21.92 49.10
CA ASP A 493 -10.38 -21.47 50.15
C ASP A 493 -9.70 -21.71 51.51
N PRO A 494 -9.47 -20.66 52.32
CA PRO A 494 -8.74 -20.81 53.59
C PRO A 494 -9.56 -21.53 54.68
N HIS A 495 -10.87 -21.67 54.51
CA HIS A 495 -11.76 -22.33 55.47
C HIS A 495 -11.97 -23.81 55.12
N THR A 496 -12.20 -24.10 53.84
CA THR A 496 -12.51 -25.47 53.39
C THR A 496 -11.30 -26.23 52.86
N GLY A 497 -10.23 -25.52 52.47
CA GLY A 497 -9.07 -26.12 51.80
C GLY A 497 -9.37 -26.59 50.36
N GLU A 498 -10.54 -26.21 49.81
CA GLU A 498 -10.93 -26.53 48.45
C GLU A 498 -10.26 -25.60 47.43
N LEU A 499 -9.98 -26.15 46.24
CA LEU A 499 -9.52 -25.35 45.12
C LEU A 499 -10.72 -24.69 44.43
N VAL A 500 -10.73 -23.36 44.42
CA VAL A 500 -11.71 -22.51 43.75
C VAL A 500 -11.18 -22.13 42.37
N THR A 501 -11.99 -22.26 41.31
CA THR A 501 -11.66 -21.83 39.94
C THR A 501 -12.53 -20.67 39.52
N TYR A 502 -11.92 -19.69 38.85
CA TYR A 502 -12.61 -18.51 38.34
C TYR A 502 -12.69 -18.51 36.80
N ASP A 503 -13.79 -17.99 36.26
CA ASP A 503 -13.89 -17.69 34.83
C ASP A 503 -13.05 -16.46 34.44
N ALA A 504 -13.13 -16.08 33.15
CA ALA A 504 -12.42 -14.91 32.61
C ALA A 504 -12.81 -13.58 33.26
N PHE A 505 -13.96 -13.49 33.92
CA PHE A 505 -14.52 -12.28 34.50
C PHE A 505 -14.46 -12.27 36.03
N GLY A 506 -13.92 -13.33 36.64
CA GLY A 506 -13.71 -13.44 38.07
C GLY A 506 -14.89 -14.08 38.83
N ASN A 507 -15.87 -14.65 38.13
CA ASN A 507 -16.92 -15.41 38.78
C ASN A 507 -16.39 -16.81 39.13
N GLU A 508 -16.76 -17.30 40.30
CA GLU A 508 -16.49 -18.68 40.69
C GLU A 508 -17.28 -19.65 39.79
N VAL A 509 -16.60 -20.65 39.24
CA VAL A 509 -17.21 -21.66 38.37
C VAL A 509 -17.12 -23.09 38.88
N SER A 510 -16.20 -23.38 39.82
CA SER A 510 -16.11 -24.70 40.44
C SER A 510 -15.31 -24.69 41.73
N ARG A 511 -15.63 -25.63 42.64
CA ARG A 511 -14.82 -26.04 43.79
C ARG A 511 -14.48 -27.52 43.73
N SER A 512 -13.28 -27.88 44.17
CA SER A 512 -12.87 -29.28 44.30
C SER A 512 -12.10 -29.53 45.59
N ALA A 513 -12.48 -30.56 46.33
CA ALA A 513 -11.73 -31.05 47.48
C ALA A 513 -10.42 -31.70 47.02
N SER A 514 -9.31 -31.37 47.66
CA SER A 514 -8.00 -31.91 47.32
C SER A 514 -7.93 -33.41 47.67
N GLY A 515 -8.06 -34.27 46.65
CA GLY A 515 -7.70 -35.69 46.72
C GLY A 515 -8.87 -36.68 46.79
N GLU A 516 -9.53 -36.91 45.65
CA GLU A 516 -9.96 -38.26 45.29
C GLU A 516 -9.43 -38.62 43.90
N SER A 517 -8.74 -39.75 43.86
CA SER A 517 -8.62 -40.59 42.68
C SER A 517 -10.01 -40.74 42.04
N ALA A 518 -10.06 -40.85 40.72
CA ALA A 518 -11.24 -41.27 40.00
C ALA A 518 -11.76 -42.63 40.53
N PHE A 519 -12.61 -42.61 41.56
CA PHE A 519 -13.52 -43.69 41.85
C PHE A 519 -14.80 -43.41 41.09
N SER A 520 -14.94 -44.18 40.00
CA SER A 520 -16.21 -44.49 39.39
C SER A 520 -17.27 -44.71 40.47
N LEU A 521 -18.17 -43.72 40.65
CA LEU A 521 -19.45 -43.99 41.27
C LEU A 521 -20.34 -44.60 40.19
N ALA A 522 -20.73 -45.84 40.48
CA ALA A 522 -21.64 -46.66 39.71
C ALA A 522 -22.89 -45.87 39.33
N ARG A 523 -23.09 -45.76 38.02
CA ARG A 523 -24.36 -45.46 37.36
C ARG A 523 -25.40 -46.47 37.87
N THR A 524 -26.31 -46.04 38.73
CA THR A 524 -27.58 -46.75 38.98
C THR A 524 -28.74 -45.75 38.95
N GLY A 525 -29.54 -45.86 37.88
CA GLY A 525 -30.84 -45.20 37.70
C GLY A 525 -30.75 -43.73 37.25
N ALA A 526 -31.32 -43.28 36.14
CA ALA A 526 -32.14 -43.89 35.11
C ALA A 526 -31.80 -43.22 33.78
N ASP A 527 -31.89 -43.97 32.69
CA ASP A 527 -31.61 -43.49 31.35
C ASP A 527 -32.52 -42.31 30.96
N VAL A 528 -31.90 -41.15 30.75
CA VAL A 528 -32.38 -40.15 29.77
C VAL A 528 -31.32 -40.03 28.68
N THR A 529 -30.94 -41.19 28.13
CA THR A 529 -30.20 -41.30 26.87
C THR A 529 -31.18 -41.48 25.71
N THR A 530 -32.12 -40.54 25.55
CA THR A 530 -32.89 -40.32 24.31
C THR A 530 -33.47 -38.90 24.32
N ALA A 531 -32.64 -37.85 24.20
CA ALA A 531 -33.16 -36.50 23.93
C ALA A 531 -32.23 -35.51 23.21
N VAL A 532 -30.92 -35.75 23.04
CA VAL A 532 -30.05 -34.73 22.39
C VAL A 532 -29.21 -35.25 21.20
N ALA A 533 -29.35 -36.52 20.83
CA ALA A 533 -28.71 -37.07 19.62
C ALA A 533 -29.60 -37.02 18.35
N LEU A 534 -30.67 -36.22 18.34
CA LEU A 534 -31.56 -36.05 17.17
C LEU A 534 -31.70 -34.60 16.67
N ALA A 535 -30.83 -33.68 17.11
CA ALA A 535 -30.83 -32.29 16.61
C ALA A 535 -29.72 -31.98 15.59
N LEU A 536 -28.86 -32.95 15.21
CA LEU A 536 -27.73 -32.71 14.29
C LEU A 536 -27.65 -33.68 13.10
N VAL A 537 -28.75 -34.31 12.70
CA VAL A 537 -28.84 -35.04 11.41
C VAL A 537 -30.00 -34.52 10.52
N SER A 538 -30.87 -33.64 11.02
CA SER A 538 -31.96 -33.02 10.23
C SER A 538 -31.60 -31.71 9.53
N LEU A 539 -30.38 -31.17 9.70
CA LEU A 539 -29.92 -29.95 9.01
C LEU A 539 -28.96 -30.20 7.83
N ALA A 540 -28.54 -31.44 7.59
CA ALA A 540 -27.72 -31.81 6.43
C ALA A 540 -28.54 -32.31 5.22
N LEU A 541 -29.82 -32.66 5.41
CA LEU A 541 -30.74 -33.02 4.32
C LEU A 541 -31.64 -31.86 3.86
N GLY A 542 -31.77 -30.78 4.65
CA GLY A 542 -32.52 -29.58 4.29
C GLY A 542 -31.81 -28.65 3.28
N ALA A 543 -30.48 -28.64 3.26
CA ALA A 543 -29.69 -27.83 2.32
C ALA A 543 -29.60 -28.44 0.92
N ALA A 544 -29.75 -29.77 0.77
CA ALA A 544 -29.72 -30.45 -0.53
C ALA A 544 -31.05 -30.32 -1.31
N VAL A 545 -32.19 -30.17 -0.62
CA VAL A 545 -33.51 -30.03 -1.28
C VAL A 545 -33.79 -28.58 -1.72
N LEU A 546 -33.21 -27.57 -1.07
CA LEU A 546 -33.37 -26.15 -1.46
C LEU A 546 -32.43 -25.73 -2.62
N VAL A 547 -31.31 -26.42 -2.82
CA VAL A 547 -30.42 -26.17 -3.99
C VAL A 547 -30.89 -26.94 -5.23
N ALA A 548 -31.62 -28.05 -5.08
CA ALA A 548 -32.21 -28.78 -6.21
C ALA A 548 -33.49 -28.12 -6.77
N ARG A 549 -34.24 -27.35 -5.97
CA ARG A 549 -35.48 -26.68 -6.44
C ARG A 549 -35.27 -25.32 -7.13
N ARG A 550 -34.07 -24.72 -7.07
CA ARG A 550 -33.74 -23.47 -7.78
C ARG A 550 -33.13 -23.66 -9.18
N ARG A 551 -32.97 -24.91 -9.65
CA ARG A 551 -32.51 -25.22 -11.02
C ARG A 551 -33.60 -25.80 -11.94
N ALA A 552 -34.88 -25.62 -11.60
CA ALA A 552 -36.00 -26.05 -12.45
C ALA A 552 -37.01 -24.92 -12.76
N LEU A 553 -36.69 -23.66 -12.44
CA LEU A 553 -37.46 -22.47 -12.83
C LEU A 553 -36.52 -21.28 -13.05
N ILE A 554 -35.67 -21.38 -14.09
CA ILE A 554 -35.29 -20.32 -15.04
C ILE A 554 -35.11 -21.02 -16.38
#